data_AF-A0A3D1KXF1-F1
#
_entry.id   AF-A0A3D1KXF1-F1
#
_cell.length_a   1.000
_cell.length_b   1.000
_cell.length_c   1.000
_cell.angle_alpha   90.00
_cell.angle_beta   90.00
_cell.angle_gamma   90.00
#
_symmetry.space_group_name_H-M   'P 1'
#
loop_
_entity.id
_entity.type
_entity.pdbx_description
1 polymer ?
#
loop_
_entity_poly.entity_id
_entity_poly.type
_entity_poly.pdbx_seq_one_letter_code
_entity_poly.pdbx_strand_id
1 'polypeptide(L)'
;FLAGKFIEETEAQTILAIIAKVMLIFIIILSIPGIIAGIGLLKRKEWARILTLVISVINLINVPVGTAVGVYSIWTLVQPEVISEFKQTAI
;
A
#
# COMPACT_ATOMS: atom_id res chain seq x y z
N PHE A 1 -18.82 -42.80 -12.14
CA PHE A 1 -17.41 -42.39 -12.04
C PHE A 1 -17.16 -40.98 -12.56
N LEU A 2 -17.78 -40.54 -13.66
CA LEU A 2 -17.55 -39.19 -14.22
C LEU A 2 -18.23 -38.04 -13.44
N ALA A 3 -19.46 -38.24 -12.95
CA ALA A 3 -20.21 -37.18 -12.26
C ALA A 3 -19.57 -36.68 -10.94
N GLY A 4 -18.95 -37.57 -10.16
CA GLY A 4 -18.29 -37.19 -8.89
C GLY A 4 -17.05 -36.31 -9.09
N LYS A 5 -16.29 -36.54 -10.18
CA LYS A 5 -15.08 -35.77 -10.49
C LYS A 5 -15.41 -34.32 -10.89
N PHE A 6 -16.50 -34.10 -11.62
CA PHE A 6 -16.95 -32.76 -11.98
C PHE A 6 -17.47 -31.96 -10.78
N ILE A 7 -18.07 -32.62 -9.78
CA ILE A 7 -18.57 -31.96 -8.56
C ILE A 7 -17.39 -31.48 -7.69
N GLU A 8 -16.38 -32.33 -7.47
CA GLU A 8 -15.15 -31.94 -6.75
C GLU A 8 -14.38 -30.83 -7.48
N GLU A 9 -14.24 -30.90 -8.80
CA GLU A 9 -13.56 -29.87 -9.59
C GLU A 9 -14.30 -28.52 -9.53
N THR A 10 -15.64 -28.54 -9.57
CA THR A 10 -16.46 -27.32 -9.52
C THR A 10 -16.43 -26.66 -8.13
N GLU A 11 -16.50 -27.45 -7.06
CA GLU A 11 -16.38 -26.94 -5.70
C GLU A 11 -14.97 -26.37 -5.42
N ALA A 12 -13.92 -27.07 -5.83
CA ALA A 12 -12.55 -26.60 -5.67
C ALA A 12 -12.29 -25.28 -6.43
N GLN A 13 -12.78 -25.17 -7.67
CA GLN A 13 -12.68 -23.94 -8.45
C GLN A 13 -13.45 -22.79 -7.81
N THR A 14 -14.63 -23.08 -7.23
CA THR A 14 -15.45 -22.06 -6.55
C THR A 14 -14.75 -21.54 -5.29
N ILE A 15 -14.20 -22.41 -4.45
CA ILE A 15 -13.46 -22.03 -3.24
C ILE A 15 -12.21 -21.22 -3.60
N LEU A 16 -11.44 -21.67 -4.60
CA LEU A 16 -10.26 -20.94 -5.08
C LEU A 16 -10.65 -19.54 -5.58
N ALA A 17 -11.75 -19.43 -6.34
CA ALA A 17 -12.23 -18.14 -6.84
C ALA A 17 -12.65 -17.20 -5.70
N ILE A 18 -13.24 -17.72 -4.63
CA ILE A 18 -13.60 -16.93 -3.44
C ILE A 18 -12.33 -16.41 -2.74
N ILE A 19 -11.35 -17.28 -2.50
CA ILE A 19 -10.06 -16.90 -1.86
C ILE A 19 -9.37 -15.82 -2.70
N ALA A 20 -9.29 -16.02 -4.02
CA ALA A 20 -8.68 -15.05 -4.92
C ALA A 20 -9.39 -13.69 -4.88
N LYS A 21 -10.73 -13.67 -4.87
CA LYS A 21 -11.51 -12.43 -4.74
C LYS A 21 -11.29 -11.72 -3.40
N VAL A 22 -11.27 -12.46 -2.30
CA VAL A 22 -11.02 -11.90 -0.96
C VAL A 22 -9.61 -11.31 -0.88
N MET A 23 -8.59 -12.06 -1.35
CA MET A 23 -7.22 -11.57 -1.42
C MET A 23 -7.10 -10.32 -2.29
N LEU A 24 -7.77 -10.27 -3.44
CA LEU A 24 -7.78 -9.11 -4.32
C LEU A 24 -8.36 -7.88 -3.61
N ILE A 25 -9.54 -8.00 -3.00
CA ILE A 25 -10.19 -6.91 -2.26
C ILE A 25 -9.31 -6.44 -1.10
N PHE A 26 -8.71 -7.37 -0.37
CA PHE A 26 -7.82 -7.08 0.74
C PHE A 26 -6.59 -6.29 0.29
N ILE A 27 -5.93 -6.70 -0.80
CA ILE A 27 -4.77 -6.00 -1.37
C ILE A 27 -5.17 -4.60 -1.84
N ILE A 28 -6.34 -4.44 -2.47
CA ILE A 28 -6.85 -3.13 -2.89
C ILE A 28 -7.01 -2.22 -1.67
N ILE A 29 -7.66 -2.69 -0.61
CA ILE A 29 -7.86 -1.90 0.62
C ILE A 29 -6.52 -1.49 1.23
N LEU A 30 -5.56 -2.41 1.32
CA LEU A 30 -4.22 -2.11 1.83
C LEU A 30 -3.44 -1.11 0.97
N SER A 31 -3.74 -1.05 -0.34
CA SER A 31 -3.07 -0.13 -1.27
C SER A 31 -3.61 1.30 -1.20
N ILE A 32 -4.87 1.49 -0.79
CA ILE A 32 -5.54 2.80 -0.74
C ILE A 32 -4.75 3.84 0.06
N PRO A 33 -4.29 3.58 1.31
CA PRO A 33 -3.53 4.56 2.09
C PRO A 33 -2.25 5.02 1.40
N GLY A 34 -1.53 4.10 0.75
CA GLY A 34 -0.31 4.42 0.00
C GLY A 34 -0.58 5.32 -1.21
N ILE A 35 -1.67 5.06 -1.94
CA ILE A 35 -2.11 5.89 -3.07
C ILE A 35 -2.52 7.28 -2.59
N ILE A 36 -3.31 7.38 -1.51
CA ILE A 36 -3.73 8.65 -0.91
C ILE A 36 -2.51 9.47 -0.47
N ALA A 37 -1.54 8.84 0.19
CA ALA A 37 -0.29 9.46 0.60
C ALA A 37 0.51 9.98 -0.61
N GLY A 38 0.66 9.17 -1.67
CA GLY A 38 1.33 9.57 -2.90
C GLY A 38 0.67 10.75 -3.60
N ILE A 39 -0.66 10.73 -3.76
CA ILE A 39 -1.41 11.86 -4.36
C ILE A 39 -1.26 13.12 -3.50
N GLY A 40 -1.30 12.98 -2.17
CA GLY A 40 -1.11 14.11 -1.26
C GLY A 40 0.30 14.70 -1.30
N LEU A 41 1.33 13.86 -1.48
CA LEU A 41 2.71 14.29 -1.70
C LEU A 41 2.86 15.09 -3.00
N LEU A 42 2.24 14.63 -4.10
CA LEU A 42 2.24 15.35 -5.37
C LEU A 42 1.58 16.73 -5.25
N LYS A 43 0.57 16.86 -4.40
CA LYS A 43 -0.11 18.12 -4.08
C LYS A 43 0.59 18.94 -2.99
N ARG A 44 1.80 18.54 -2.57
CA ARG A 44 2.62 19.20 -1.53
C ARG A 44 1.85 19.47 -0.24
N LYS A 45 0.97 18.55 0.16
CA LYS A 45 0.18 18.68 1.40
C LYS A 45 0.94 18.11 2.59
N GLU A 46 1.08 18.89 3.67
CA GLU A 46 1.84 18.47 4.85
C GLU A 46 1.27 17.20 5.51
N TRP A 47 -0.06 17.02 5.51
CA TRP A 47 -0.69 15.79 6.04
C TRP A 47 -0.21 14.53 5.32
N ALA A 48 0.11 14.63 4.04
CA ALA A 48 0.56 13.50 3.23
C ALA A 48 2.01 13.12 3.54
N ARG A 49 2.84 14.10 3.92
CA ARG A 49 4.19 13.85 4.42
C ARG A 49 4.16 13.01 5.69
N ILE A 50 3.33 13.40 6.67
CA ILE A 50 3.18 12.67 7.93
C ILE A 50 2.65 11.25 7.67
N LEU A 51 1.60 11.12 6.84
CA LEU A 51 1.06 9.81 6.47
C LEU A 51 2.10 8.90 5.81
N THR A 52 2.90 9.45 4.88
CA THR A 52 3.97 8.69 4.21
C THR A 52 5.05 8.26 5.19
N LEU A 53 5.42 9.08 6.16
CA LEU A 53 6.39 8.70 7.20
C LEU A 53 5.90 7.51 8.03
N VAL A 54 4.62 7.52 8.44
CA VAL A 54 4.01 6.38 9.16
C VAL A 54 4.04 5.12 8.30
N ILE A 55 3.60 5.21 7.04
CA ILE A 55 3.62 4.08 6.09
C ILE A 55 5.05 3.58 5.86
N SER A 56 6.04 4.49 5.81
CA SER A 56 7.44 4.14 5.61
C SER A 56 7.99 3.31 6.76
N VAL A 57 7.64 3.64 8.01
CA VAL A 57 8.01 2.84 9.18
C VAL A 57 7.40 1.44 9.12
N ILE A 58 6.13 1.32 8.73
CA ILE A 58 5.47 0.02 8.54
C ILE A 58 6.18 -0.79 7.44
N ASN A 59 6.58 -0.14 6.35
CA ASN A 59 7.28 -0.79 5.24
C ASN A 59 8.66 -1.33 5.63
N LEU A 60 9.31 -0.82 6.69
CA LEU A 60 10.61 -1.34 7.15
C LEU A 60 10.56 -2.82 7.52
N ILE A 61 9.40 -3.34 7.95
CA ILE A 61 9.19 -4.75 8.30
C ILE A 61 9.24 -5.65 7.05
N ASN A 62 8.91 -5.10 5.87
CA ASN A 62 8.85 -5.83 4.61
C ASN A 62 10.20 -5.81 3.88
N VAL A 63 11.12 -6.69 4.28
CA VAL A 63 12.47 -6.80 3.68
C VAL A 63 12.43 -7.59 2.37
N PRO A 64 13.19 -7.22 1.32
CA PRO A 64 14.09 -6.07 1.22
C PRO A 64 13.45 -4.80 0.63
N VAL A 65 12.38 -4.98 -0.15
CA VAL A 65 11.82 -3.90 -0.97
C VAL A 65 11.16 -2.81 -0.12
N GLY A 66 10.35 -3.20 0.87
CA GLY A 66 9.69 -2.25 1.77
C GLY A 66 10.71 -1.49 2.62
N THR A 67 11.78 -2.14 3.06
CA THR A 67 12.87 -1.46 3.78
C THR A 67 13.56 -0.43 2.91
N ALA A 68 13.92 -0.77 1.66
CA ALA A 68 14.55 0.18 0.74
C ALA A 68 13.68 1.41 0.50
N VAL A 69 12.39 1.20 0.21
CA VAL A 69 11.42 2.29 0.02
C VAL A 69 11.24 3.08 1.31
N GLY A 70 11.06 2.41 2.45
CA GLY A 70 10.82 3.05 3.74
C GLY A 70 11.98 3.93 4.19
N VAL A 71 13.22 3.44 4.10
CA VAL A 71 14.42 4.23 4.44
C VAL A 71 14.55 5.44 3.51
N TYR A 72 14.37 5.26 2.20
CA TYR A 72 14.46 6.36 1.24
C TYR A 72 13.39 7.43 1.47
N SER A 73 12.14 7.02 1.69
CA SER A 73 11.03 7.93 1.99
C SER A 73 11.25 8.70 3.30
N ILE A 74 11.76 8.04 4.36
CA ILE A 74 12.07 8.73 5.63
C ILE A 74 13.21 9.74 5.41
N TRP A 75 14.31 9.31 4.81
CA TRP A 75 15.47 10.15 4.58
C TRP A 75 15.14 11.40 3.74
N THR A 76 14.29 11.25 2.73
CA THR A 76 13.88 12.38 1.87
C THR A 76 12.91 13.33 2.59
N LEU A 77 11.89 12.81 3.29
CA LEU A 77 10.80 13.64 3.85
C LEU A 77 11.12 14.33 5.19
N VAL A 78 12.25 13.99 5.81
CA VAL A 78 12.74 14.60 7.07
C VAL A 78 13.65 15.81 6.80
N GLN A 79 14.12 16.01 5.57
CA GLN A 79 15.03 17.10 5.23
C GLN A 79 14.38 18.48 5.47
N PRO A 80 15.05 19.44 6.12
CA PRO A 80 14.51 20.77 6.40
C PRO A 80 14.01 21.51 5.16
N GLU A 81 14.74 21.36 4.05
CA GLU A 81 14.43 21.94 2.74
C GLU A 81 13.08 21.41 2.27
N VAL A 82 12.90 20.08 2.30
CA VAL A 82 11.66 19.42 1.91
C VAL A 82 10.52 19.84 2.84
N ILE A 83 10.74 19.90 4.15
CA ILE A 83 9.73 20.37 5.12
C ILE A 83 9.24 21.78 4.79
N SER A 84 10.14 22.67 4.38
CA SER A 84 9.79 24.06 4.05
C SER A 84 8.85 24.15 2.84
N GLU A 85 9.03 23.28 1.84
CA GLU A 85 8.20 23.21 0.64
C GLU A 85 6.74 22.80 0.95
N PHE A 86 6.54 21.94 1.94
CA PHE A 86 5.20 21.52 2.38
C PHE A 86 4.50 22.60 3.22
N LYS A 87 5.25 23.46 3.91
CA LYS A 87 4.71 24.56 4.73
C LYS A 87 4.33 25.78 3.88
N GLN A 88 5.10 26.11 2.84
CA GLN A 88 4.83 27.26 1.96
C GLN A 88 3.54 27.09 1.14
N THR A 89 3.13 25.86 0.84
CA THR A 89 1.92 25.56 0.05
C THR A 89 0.63 25.59 0.88
N ALA A 90 0.72 25.80 2.20
CA ALA A 90 -0.43 25.77 3.13
C ALA A 90 -1.00 27.16 3.45
N ILE A 91 -0.71 28.18 2.63
CA ILE A 91 -1.23 29.56 2.74
C ILE A 91 -2.37 29.76 1.75
#